data_AF-A0A418MLS3-F1
#
_entry.id   AF-A0A418MLS3-F1
#
_cell.length_a   1.000
_cell.length_b   1.000
_cell.length_c   1.000
_cell.angle_alpha   90.00
_cell.angle_beta   90.00
_cell.angle_gamma   90.00
#
_symmetry.space_group_name_H-M   'P 1'
#
loop_
_entity.id
_entity.type
_entity.pdbx_description
1 polymer ?
#
loop_
_entity_poly.entity_id
_entity_poly.type
_entity_poly.pdbx_seq_one_letter_code
_entity_poly.pdbx_strand_id
1 'polypeptide(L)'
;MPPCGEFTRAIWRTLAAQLILLVLQFLLGMVVNLWVVIPAIHPGAHPANYFAGLAQGIVWALVYGNAFLQLHIAVGIVLWLLSLLLIAWAILIRARVLILAAILAWMGLTSAAFNGGSFLNEGGMAFNSLLMAVGMVLAACSYGWAWGSRIGINAHGRGL
;
A
#
# COMPACT_ATOMS: atom_id res chain seq x y z
N MET A 1 9.05 -3.99 -27.80
CA MET A 1 8.65 -2.80 -27.03
C MET A 1 7.20 -2.50 -27.39
N PRO A 2 6.27 -2.41 -26.42
CA PRO A 2 4.91 -1.98 -26.72
C PRO A 2 4.93 -0.58 -27.37
N PRO A 3 3.97 -0.25 -28.25
CA PRO A 3 3.83 1.10 -28.79
C PRO A 3 3.81 2.12 -27.65
N CYS A 4 4.46 3.28 -27.82
CA CYS A 4 4.61 4.31 -26.77
C CYS A 4 3.30 4.58 -26.01
N GLY A 5 2.16 4.59 -26.70
CA GLY A 5 0.84 4.78 -26.09
C GLY A 5 0.31 3.63 -25.22
N GLU A 6 0.69 2.38 -25.46
CA GLU A 6 0.28 1.24 -24.62
C GLU A 6 0.95 1.25 -23.25
N PHE A 7 2.24 1.60 -23.23
CA PHE A 7 3.00 1.65 -21.98
C PHE A 7 2.49 2.75 -21.05
N THR A 8 2.24 3.95 -21.58
CA THR A 8 1.62 5.04 -20.82
C THR A 8 0.21 4.66 -20.34
N ARG A 9 -0.60 3.97 -21.16
CA ARG A 9 -1.91 3.46 -20.72
C ARG A 9 -1.78 2.46 -19.57
N ALA A 10 -0.79 1.58 -19.60
CA ALA A 10 -0.54 0.63 -18.52
C ALA A 10 -0.22 1.34 -17.20
N ILE A 11 0.68 2.34 -17.21
CA ILE A 11 1.01 3.14 -16.02
C ILE A 11 -0.25 3.74 -15.37
N TRP A 12 -1.09 4.39 -16.17
CA TRP A 12 -2.30 5.04 -15.64
C TRP A 12 -3.36 4.04 -15.17
N ARG A 13 -3.48 2.88 -15.84
CA ARG A 13 -4.35 1.79 -15.37
C ARG A 13 -3.86 1.25 -14.04
N THR A 14 -2.56 1.05 -13.88
CA THR A 14 -1.96 0.59 -12.61
C THR A 14 -2.15 1.62 -11.51
N LEU A 15 -1.99 2.91 -11.78
CA LEU A 15 -2.26 3.96 -10.80
C LEU A 15 -3.74 4.02 -10.40
N ALA A 16 -4.67 3.90 -11.35
CA ALA A 16 -6.10 3.82 -11.05
C ALA A 16 -6.43 2.56 -10.22
N ALA A 17 -5.84 1.41 -10.57
CA ALA A 17 -5.99 0.19 -9.79
C ALA A 17 -5.45 0.34 -8.37
N GLN A 18 -4.30 1.00 -8.19
CA GLN A 18 -3.73 1.32 -6.87
C GLN A 18 -4.68 2.17 -6.02
N LEU A 19 -5.31 3.19 -6.59
CA LEU A 19 -6.31 4.01 -5.87
C LEU A 19 -7.52 3.17 -5.42
N ILE A 20 -8.02 2.27 -6.27
CA ILE A 20 -9.13 1.37 -5.92
C ILE A 20 -8.68 0.39 -4.83
N LEU A 21 -7.51 -0.23 -4.99
CA LEU A 21 -6.96 -1.17 -4.02
C LEU A 21 -6.69 -0.49 -2.66
N LEU A 22 -6.26 0.78 -2.63
CA LEU A 22 -6.10 1.55 -1.40
C LEU A 22 -7.42 1.68 -0.63
N VAL A 23 -8.52 1.96 -1.33
CA VAL A 23 -9.86 2.02 -0.71
C VAL A 23 -10.26 0.64 -0.17
N LEU A 24 -10.10 -0.41 -0.97
CA LEU A 24 -10.41 -1.78 -0.54
C LEU A 24 -9.58 -2.20 0.67
N GLN A 25 -8.27 -1.92 0.65
CA GLN A 25 -7.36 -2.24 1.74
C GLN A 25 -7.69 -1.45 3.01
N PHE A 26 -8.12 -0.20 2.89
CA PHE A 26 -8.57 0.61 4.03
C PHE A 26 -9.82 -0.01 4.66
N LEU A 27 -10.82 -0.37 3.85
CA LEU A 27 -12.04 -1.01 4.34
C LEU A 27 -11.76 -2.38 4.97
N LEU A 28 -10.89 -3.18 4.37
CA LEU A 28 -10.43 -4.44 4.97
C LEU A 28 -9.71 -4.21 6.31
N GLY A 29 -8.88 -3.17 6.38
CA GLY A 29 -8.19 -2.78 7.62
C GLY A 29 -9.17 -2.37 8.70
N MET A 30 -10.22 -1.62 8.35
CA MET A 30 -11.32 -1.29 9.27
C MET A 30 -12.04 -2.54 9.75
N VAL A 31 -12.28 -3.51 8.85
CA VAL A 31 -12.90 -4.77 9.23
C VAL A 31 -12.06 -5.54 10.24
N VAL A 32 -10.77 -5.67 9.96
CA VAL A 32 -9.81 -6.33 10.86
C VAL A 32 -9.76 -5.62 12.20
N ASN A 33 -9.61 -4.29 12.20
CA ASN A 33 -9.47 -3.49 13.42
C ASN A 33 -10.71 -3.52 14.32
N LEU A 34 -11.92 -3.67 13.76
CA LEU A 34 -13.16 -3.62 14.52
C LEU A 34 -13.73 -4.99 14.90
N TRP A 35 -13.46 -6.03 14.09
CA TRP A 35 -14.15 -7.32 14.24
C TRP A 35 -13.22 -8.54 14.28
N VAL A 36 -11.93 -8.40 13.99
CA VAL A 36 -10.99 -9.53 14.06
C VAL A 36 -10.21 -9.47 15.37
N VAL A 37 -10.36 -10.50 16.18
CA VAL A 37 -9.55 -10.69 17.39
C VAL A 37 -8.21 -11.30 17.01
N ILE A 38 -7.12 -10.58 17.30
CA ILE A 38 -5.77 -11.12 17.21
C ILE A 38 -5.40 -11.73 18.56
N PRO A 39 -5.05 -13.02 18.64
CA PRO A 39 -4.62 -13.63 19.88
C PRO A 39 -3.38 -12.92 20.45
N ALA A 40 -3.31 -12.72 21.76
CA ALA A 40 -2.10 -12.14 22.39
C ALA A 40 -0.87 -13.05 22.26
N ILE A 41 -1.08 -14.35 21.99
CA ILE A 41 -0.03 -15.34 21.82
C ILE A 41 -0.19 -15.99 20.44
N HIS A 42 0.71 -15.66 19.53
CA HIS A 42 0.85 -16.31 18.23
C HIS A 42 2.32 -16.23 17.77
N PRO A 43 2.75 -17.02 16.78
CA PRO A 43 4.06 -16.84 16.14
C PRO A 43 4.25 -15.38 15.69
N GLY A 44 5.34 -14.76 16.13
CA GLY A 44 5.62 -13.34 15.90
C GLY A 44 5.10 -12.36 16.96
N ALA A 45 4.26 -12.78 17.91
CA ALA A 45 3.84 -11.95 19.04
C ALA A 45 5.01 -11.72 20.03
N HIS A 46 5.10 -10.51 20.58
CA HIS A 46 6.13 -10.11 21.56
C HIS A 46 7.57 -10.53 21.21
N PRO A 47 8.07 -10.20 20.00
CA PRO A 47 9.33 -10.75 19.54
C PRO A 47 10.52 -10.03 20.16
N ALA A 48 11.57 -10.78 20.53
CA ALA A 48 12.85 -10.20 20.94
C ALA A 48 13.57 -9.47 19.79
N ASN A 49 13.32 -9.88 18.54
CA ASN A 49 13.79 -9.22 17.33
C ASN A 49 12.60 -8.84 16.45
N TYR A 50 12.43 -7.54 16.22
CA TYR A 50 11.29 -7.00 15.47
C TYR A 50 11.10 -7.63 14.09
N PHE A 51 12.16 -7.77 13.29
CA PHE A 51 12.07 -8.26 11.91
C PHE A 51 11.75 -9.75 11.83
N ALA A 52 12.33 -10.55 12.74
CA ALA A 52 11.97 -11.96 12.86
C ALA A 52 10.51 -12.12 13.26
N GLY A 53 10.04 -11.31 14.23
CA GLY A 53 8.65 -11.29 14.65
C GLY A 53 7.69 -10.88 13.54
N LEU A 54 8.03 -9.82 12.80
CA LEU A 54 7.29 -9.35 11.63
C LEU A 54 7.10 -10.46 10.60
N ALA A 55 8.19 -11.13 10.21
CA ALA A 55 8.15 -12.20 9.22
C ALA A 55 7.29 -13.38 9.70
N GLN A 56 7.48 -13.81 10.94
CA GLN A 56 6.68 -14.89 11.55
C GLN A 56 5.21 -14.51 11.68
N GLY A 57 4.90 -13.28 12.09
CA GLY A 57 3.55 -12.76 12.24
C GLY A 57 2.81 -12.69 10.91
N ILE A 58 3.46 -12.19 9.85
CA ILE A 58 2.90 -12.17 8.49
C ILE A 58 2.61 -13.59 8.01
N VAL A 59 3.56 -14.52 8.15
CA VAL A 59 3.37 -15.92 7.73
C VAL A 59 2.23 -16.57 8.51
N TRP A 60 2.21 -16.41 9.84
CA TRP A 60 1.13 -16.93 10.67
C TRP A 60 -0.22 -16.36 10.26
N ALA A 61 -0.31 -15.04 10.07
CA ALA A 61 -1.57 -14.38 9.73
C ALA A 61 -2.09 -14.78 8.35
N LEU A 62 -1.20 -15.04 7.39
CA LEU A 62 -1.56 -15.54 6.05
C LEU A 62 -2.05 -17.00 6.06
N VAL A 63 -1.49 -17.86 6.92
CA VAL A 63 -1.80 -19.30 6.93
C VAL A 63 -2.94 -19.64 7.89
N TYR A 64 -2.95 -19.02 9.07
CA TYR A 64 -3.83 -19.38 10.19
C TYR A 64 -4.73 -18.23 10.64
N GLY A 65 -4.50 -17.01 10.15
CA GLY A 65 -5.31 -15.85 10.51
C GLY A 65 -6.73 -15.94 9.96
N ASN A 66 -7.61 -15.06 10.46
CA ASN A 66 -8.95 -14.90 9.93
C ASN A 66 -8.91 -14.53 8.43
N ALA A 67 -9.90 -14.97 7.63
CA ALA A 67 -9.96 -14.70 6.20
C ALA A 67 -9.84 -13.20 5.83
N PHE A 68 -10.42 -12.30 6.63
CA PHE A 68 -10.27 -10.85 6.41
C PHE A 68 -8.85 -10.35 6.67
N LEU A 69 -8.17 -10.91 7.68
CA LEU A 69 -6.77 -10.60 7.97
C LEU A 69 -5.84 -11.12 6.87
N GLN A 70 -6.07 -12.34 6.39
CA GLN A 70 -5.34 -12.91 5.26
C GLN A 70 -5.47 -12.03 4.02
N LEU A 71 -6.70 -11.64 3.67
CA LEU A 71 -6.97 -10.80 2.52
C LEU A 71 -6.35 -9.42 2.67
N HIS A 72 -6.44 -8.82 3.86
CA HIS A 72 -5.80 -7.53 4.15
C HIS A 72 -4.29 -7.59 3.96
N ILE A 73 -3.61 -8.62 4.47
CA ILE A 73 -2.16 -8.75 4.29
C ILE A 73 -1.80 -8.99 2.84
N ALA A 74 -2.52 -9.90 2.15
CA ALA A 74 -2.25 -10.22 0.75
C ALA A 74 -2.41 -8.99 -0.16
N VAL A 75 -3.52 -8.25 -0.01
CA VAL A 75 -3.76 -7.02 -0.78
C VAL A 75 -2.72 -5.94 -0.43
N GLY A 76 -2.33 -5.82 0.84
CA GLY A 76 -1.26 -4.92 1.27
C GLY A 76 0.09 -5.21 0.60
N ILE A 77 0.47 -6.48 0.50
CA ILE A 77 1.70 -6.91 -0.21
C ILE A 77 1.61 -6.55 -1.69
N VAL A 78 0.47 -6.82 -2.34
CA VAL A 78 0.26 -6.48 -3.76
C VAL A 78 0.35 -4.97 -4.00
N LEU A 79 -0.30 -4.15 -3.15
CA LEU A 79 -0.20 -2.69 -3.19
C LEU A 79 1.26 -2.22 -3.11
N TRP A 80 2.02 -2.78 -2.16
CA TRP A 80 3.41 -2.42 -1.95
C TRP A 80 4.30 -2.79 -3.16
N LEU A 81 4.16 -4.00 -3.71
CA LEU A 81 4.90 -4.42 -4.91
C LEU A 81 4.55 -3.59 -6.15
N LEU A 82 3.26 -3.32 -6.37
CA LEU A 82 2.82 -2.47 -7.48
C LEU A 82 3.33 -1.03 -7.34
N SER A 83 3.56 -0.55 -6.12
CA SER A 83 4.06 0.81 -5.90
C SER A 83 5.54 0.94 -6.29
N LEU A 84 6.35 -0.10 -6.04
CA LEU A 84 7.73 -0.20 -6.55
C LEU A 84 7.76 -0.25 -8.08
N LEU A 85 6.85 -1.01 -8.69
CA LEU A 85 6.72 -1.08 -10.15
C LEU A 85 6.40 0.30 -10.74
N LEU A 86 5.49 1.06 -10.12
CA LEU A 86 5.17 2.42 -10.54
C LEU A 86 6.36 3.37 -10.42
N ILE A 87 7.18 3.26 -9.37
CA ILE A 87 8.44 4.04 -9.26
C ILE A 87 9.34 3.73 -10.45
N ALA A 88 9.59 2.44 -10.73
CA ALA A 88 10.44 2.02 -11.84
C ALA A 88 9.93 2.56 -13.18
N TRP A 89 8.64 2.41 -13.47
CA TRP A 89 8.04 2.93 -14.71
C TRP A 89 8.09 4.46 -14.79
N ALA A 90 7.84 5.16 -13.70
CA ALA A 90 7.91 6.62 -13.65
C ALA A 90 9.32 7.15 -13.96
N ILE A 91 10.36 6.47 -13.45
CA ILE A 91 11.76 6.77 -13.74
C ILE A 91 12.05 6.53 -15.22
N LEU A 92 11.59 5.40 -15.78
CA LEU A 92 11.81 5.06 -17.19
C LEU A 92 11.23 6.10 -18.15
N ILE A 93 10.06 6.66 -17.86
CA ILE A 93 9.43 7.72 -18.67
C ILE A 93 9.82 9.14 -18.24
N ARG A 94 10.72 9.28 -17.25
CA ARG A 94 11.24 10.57 -16.73
C ARG A 94 10.15 11.56 -16.30
N ALA A 95 8.99 11.05 -15.86
CA ALA A 95 7.84 11.87 -15.48
C ALA A 95 7.99 12.35 -14.03
N ARG A 96 8.62 13.53 -13.83
CA ARG A 96 8.97 14.07 -12.50
C ARG A 96 7.83 14.04 -11.48
N VAL A 97 6.63 14.48 -11.86
CA VAL A 97 5.46 14.49 -10.96
C VAL A 97 5.08 13.07 -10.55
N LEU A 98 5.09 12.12 -11.50
CA LEU A 98 4.78 10.72 -11.21
C LEU A 98 5.86 10.07 -10.34
N ILE A 99 7.14 10.39 -10.56
CA ILE A 99 8.26 9.90 -9.73
C ILE A 99 8.05 10.34 -8.28
N LEU A 100 7.85 11.64 -8.05
CA LEU A 100 7.65 12.18 -6.70
C LEU A 100 6.43 11.57 -6.02
N ALA A 101 5.29 11.52 -6.74
CA ALA A 101 4.07 10.93 -6.21
C ALA A 101 4.23 9.43 -5.88
N ALA A 102 4.91 8.66 -6.74
CA ALA A 102 5.13 7.24 -6.52
C ALA A 102 6.05 6.99 -5.32
N ILE A 103 7.09 7.81 -5.12
CA ILE A 103 7.99 7.72 -3.96
C ILE A 103 7.22 8.04 -2.67
N LEU A 104 6.48 9.15 -2.63
CA LEU A 104 5.71 9.54 -1.45
C LEU A 104 4.64 8.49 -1.11
N ALA A 105 3.99 7.92 -2.13
CA ALA A 105 3.04 6.83 -1.94
C ALA A 105 3.70 5.56 -1.39
N TRP A 106 4.86 5.18 -1.92
CA TRP A 106 5.62 4.03 -1.42
C TRP A 106 6.10 4.24 0.03
N MET A 107 6.51 5.45 0.40
CA MET A 107 6.84 5.79 1.80
C MET A 107 5.61 5.64 2.71
N GLY A 108 4.45 6.14 2.29
CA GLY A 108 3.19 5.96 3.01
C GLY A 108 2.80 4.49 3.18
N LEU A 109 2.87 3.71 2.11
CA LEU A 109 2.60 2.27 2.13
C LEU A 109 3.60 1.49 2.99
N THR A 110 4.87 1.88 2.97
CA THR A 110 5.92 1.27 3.80
C THR A 110 5.66 1.57 5.27
N SER A 111 5.36 2.82 5.61
CA SER A 111 4.94 3.20 6.96
C SER A 111 3.71 2.39 7.41
N ALA A 112 2.71 2.25 6.53
CA ALA A 112 1.53 1.44 6.80
C ALA A 112 1.86 -0.04 7.04
N ALA A 113 2.74 -0.62 6.23
CA ALA A 113 3.18 -2.01 6.37
C ALA A 113 3.95 -2.26 7.67
N PHE A 114 4.84 -1.34 8.07
CA PHE A 114 5.54 -1.42 9.35
C PHE A 114 4.56 -1.38 10.51
N ASN A 115 3.61 -0.44 10.51
CA ASN A 115 2.61 -0.34 11.57
C ASN A 115 1.64 -1.53 11.59
N GLY A 116 1.26 -2.10 10.44
CA GLY A 116 0.50 -3.35 10.38
C GLY A 116 1.27 -4.53 10.97
N GLY A 117 2.59 -4.56 10.77
CA GLY A 117 3.50 -5.47 11.43
C GLY A 117 3.51 -5.34 12.96
N SER A 118 3.66 -4.11 13.46
CA SER A 118 3.55 -3.80 14.89
C SER A 118 2.18 -4.17 15.44
N PHE A 119 1.09 -3.96 14.67
CA PHE A 119 -0.27 -4.37 15.05
C PHE A 119 -0.36 -5.88 15.31
N LEU A 120 0.31 -6.71 14.50
CA LEU A 120 0.42 -8.15 14.76
C LEU A 120 1.27 -8.42 16.00
N ASN A 121 2.47 -7.83 16.10
CA ASN A 121 3.41 -8.09 17.19
C ASN A 121 2.85 -7.72 18.57
N GLU A 122 1.95 -6.74 18.61
CA GLU A 122 1.38 -6.12 19.80
C GLU A 122 -0.08 -6.51 20.07
N GLY A 123 -0.63 -7.49 19.34
CA GLY A 123 -1.97 -8.03 19.62
C GLY A 123 -3.12 -7.08 19.27
N GLY A 124 -2.94 -6.21 18.29
CA GLY A 124 -4.02 -5.40 17.73
C GLY A 124 -4.21 -4.01 18.34
N MET A 125 -3.15 -3.34 18.79
CA MET A 125 -3.26 -2.00 19.39
C MET A 125 -3.76 -0.92 18.41
N ALA A 126 -4.76 -0.14 18.83
CA ALA A 126 -5.40 0.91 18.02
C ALA A 126 -4.43 2.02 17.54
N PHE A 127 -3.36 2.29 18.30
CA PHE A 127 -2.34 3.26 17.91
C PHE A 127 -1.65 2.89 16.60
N ASN A 128 -1.29 1.61 16.42
CA ASN A 128 -0.67 1.12 15.19
C ASN A 128 -1.64 1.18 14.02
N SER A 129 -2.93 0.90 14.24
CA SER A 129 -3.98 1.07 13.23
C SER A 129 -4.13 2.52 12.77
N LEU A 130 -4.04 3.48 13.68
CA LEU A 130 -4.09 4.90 13.34
C LEU A 130 -2.89 5.30 12.48
N LEU A 131 -1.67 4.93 12.87
CA LEU A 131 -0.47 5.22 12.08
C LEU A 131 -0.51 4.56 10.70
N MET A 132 -1.04 3.33 10.62
CA MET A 132 -1.28 2.66 9.36
C MET A 132 -2.25 3.45 8.46
N ALA A 133 -3.36 3.95 9.01
CA ALA A 133 -4.32 4.77 8.28
C ALA A 133 -3.68 6.10 7.79
N VAL A 134 -2.84 6.75 8.60
CA VAL A 134 -2.11 7.97 8.21
C VAL A 134 -1.18 7.71 7.02
N GLY A 135 -0.40 6.62 7.06
CA GLY A 135 0.45 6.22 5.93
C GLY A 135 -0.36 5.96 4.65
N MET A 136 -1.56 5.42 4.81
CA MET A 136 -2.48 5.15 3.71
C MET A 136 -3.07 6.42 3.09
N VAL A 137 -3.42 7.41 3.91
CA VAL A 137 -3.85 8.73 3.45
C VAL A 137 -2.75 9.41 2.66
N LEU A 138 -1.50 9.34 3.14
CA LEU A 138 -0.35 9.88 2.40
C LEU A 138 -0.24 9.25 1.00
N ALA A 139 -0.42 7.93 0.90
CA ALA A 139 -0.40 7.24 -0.38
C ALA A 139 -1.55 7.64 -1.32
N ALA A 140 -2.78 7.71 -0.78
CA ALA A 140 -3.96 8.10 -1.54
C ALA A 140 -3.85 9.54 -2.06
N CYS A 141 -3.42 10.49 -1.22
CA CYS A 141 -3.21 11.88 -1.61
C CYS A 141 -2.12 12.01 -2.69
N SER A 142 -1.02 11.26 -2.55
CA SER A 142 0.09 11.29 -3.51
C SER A 142 -0.35 10.80 -4.90
N TYR A 143 -1.04 9.65 -4.97
CA TYR A 143 -1.57 9.15 -6.24
C TYR A 143 -2.71 10.02 -6.79
N GLY A 144 -3.57 10.56 -5.94
CA GLY A 144 -4.62 11.51 -6.34
C GLY A 144 -4.05 12.77 -6.98
N TRP A 145 -2.95 13.31 -6.42
CA TRP A 145 -2.24 14.44 -7.00
C TRP A 145 -1.66 14.13 -8.39
N ALA A 146 -0.98 13.00 -8.53
CA ALA A 146 -0.47 12.56 -9.85
C ALA A 146 -1.60 12.38 -10.87
N TRP A 147 -2.73 11.80 -10.46
CA TRP A 147 -3.90 11.64 -11.32
C TRP A 147 -4.48 12.98 -11.76
N GLY A 148 -4.66 13.94 -10.84
CA GLY A 148 -5.17 15.28 -11.15
C GLY A 148 -4.25 16.06 -12.10
N SER A 149 -2.93 15.95 -11.90
CA SER A 149 -1.94 16.63 -12.76
C SER A 149 -2.03 16.18 -14.23
N ARG A 150 -2.36 14.91 -14.48
CA ARG A 150 -2.58 14.36 -15.83
C ARG A 150 -3.75 15.04 -16.54
N ILE A 151 -4.85 15.27 -15.82
CA ILE A 151 -6.07 15.87 -16.38
C ILE A 151 -5.79 17.31 -16.80
N GLY A 152 -5.10 18.08 -15.95
CA GLY A 152 -4.71 19.45 -16.27
C GLY A 152 -3.79 19.56 -17.49
N ILE A 153 -2.85 18.63 -17.66
CA ILE A 153 -1.95 18.57 -18.83
C ILE A 153 -2.76 18.35 -20.13
N ASN A 154 -3.70 17.40 -20.12
CA ASN A 154 -4.54 17.10 -21.29
C ASN A 154 -5.51 18.25 -21.62
N ALA A 155 -6.04 18.95 -20.63
CA ALA A 155 -6.93 20.10 -20.83
C ALA A 155 -6.24 21.32 -21.45
N HIS A 156 -4.93 21.46 -21.25
CA HIS A 156 -4.13 22.57 -21.79
C HIS A 156 -3.33 22.22 -23.05
N GLY A 157 -3.56 21.06 -23.67
CA GLY A 157 -2.93 20.68 -24.94
C GLY A 157 -1.41 20.49 -24.89
N ARG A 158 -0.81 20.39 -23.70
CA ARG A 158 0.64 20.16 -23.56
C ARG A 158 0.89 18.65 -23.54
N GLY A 159 0.89 18.03 -24.72
CA GLY A 159 1.27 16.62 -24.85
C GLY A 159 2.68 16.37 -24.31
N LEU A 160 2.85 15.27 -23.57
CA LEU A 160 4.15 14.70 -23.23
C LEU A 160 4.97 14.38 -24.49
#